data_AF-A0A0A2Y7H9-F1
#
_entry.id   AF-A0A0A2Y7H9-F1
#
_cell.length_a   1.000
_cell.length_b   1.000
_cell.length_c   1.000
_cell.angle_alpha   90.00
_cell.angle_beta   90.00
_cell.angle_gamma   90.00
#
_symmetry.space_group_name_H-M   'P 1'
#
loop_
_entity.id
_entity.type
_entity.pdbx_description
1 polymer ?
#
loop_
_entity_poly.entity_id
_entity_poly.type
_entity_poly.pdbx_seq_one_letter_code
_entity_poly.pdbx_strand_id
1 'polypeptide(L)'
;MKKLLLASMLMSGMAFAAPVTQVNPNTTTHTYEFTNSYDLVVPKGAQGETNLWVPLPFNSDYQTLKSVEFEGNYRNAYVTENNQYGAKTLFANWDEKADKRLLKVKMVIETKDREPMVTGALKDYKVPEKIEYSVDVQPYLKATSHIKIDGIVKEYADKIVGNEKNLLKKAELIHEWIVNNMERDNSVLGCGDGDVEKILTTGVLKGKCTDINSVFVALARASGIPAREIFGIRLGDAPKMSKYSKKAFGSAKDGVANENGGQHCRAEFYLAGYGWVPVDSADVAKMRLTEKKSVQDADTQAVAKYLFGNWEANWVGFNHARDFDLYPAPELKPINNFGYPYAEVGGDPLNSFDAKEFGYEFISKEIK
;
A
#
# COMPACT_ATOMS: atom_id res chain seq x y z
N MET A 1 25.53 77.86 -19.86
CA MET A 1 25.04 76.60 -20.45
C MET A 1 25.07 75.49 -19.41
N LYS A 2 23.93 75.12 -18.82
CA LYS A 2 23.74 73.86 -18.08
C LYS A 2 22.35 73.34 -18.42
N LYS A 3 22.28 72.27 -19.21
CA LYS A 3 21.04 71.57 -19.57
C LYS A 3 20.66 70.64 -18.42
N LEU A 4 19.46 70.77 -17.88
CA LEU A 4 18.84 69.77 -17.00
C LEU A 4 18.34 68.61 -17.88
N LEU A 5 18.81 67.39 -17.59
CA LEU A 5 18.25 66.15 -18.12
C LEU A 5 17.28 65.59 -17.08
N LEU A 6 15.99 65.49 -17.42
CA LEU A 6 15.03 64.68 -16.69
C LEU A 6 15.25 63.21 -17.09
N ALA A 7 15.60 62.37 -16.12
CA ALA A 7 15.56 60.92 -16.26
C ALA A 7 14.17 60.43 -15.81
N SER A 8 13.41 59.85 -16.73
CA SER A 8 12.16 59.14 -16.43
C SER A 8 12.49 57.73 -15.94
N MET A 9 12.16 57.45 -14.68
CA MET A 9 12.22 56.10 -14.11
C MET A 9 10.98 55.32 -14.53
N LEU A 10 11.15 54.30 -15.37
CA LEU A 10 10.14 53.28 -15.64
C LEU A 10 10.08 52.32 -14.44
N MET A 11 9.01 52.38 -13.65
CA MET A 11 8.71 51.36 -12.65
C MET A 11 8.13 50.12 -13.36
N SER A 12 8.94 49.08 -13.48
CA SER A 12 8.48 47.73 -13.81
C SER A 12 7.77 47.14 -12.58
N GLY A 13 6.44 47.03 -12.64
CA GLY A 13 5.68 46.33 -11.62
C GLY A 13 5.97 44.83 -11.67
N MET A 14 6.68 44.29 -10.69
CA MET A 14 6.72 42.85 -10.45
C MET A 14 5.38 42.43 -9.86
N ALA A 15 4.58 41.71 -10.64
CA ALA A 15 3.42 41.01 -10.14
C ALA A 15 3.91 39.83 -9.29
N PHE A 16 3.80 39.94 -7.96
CA PHE A 16 3.99 38.82 -7.07
C PHE A 16 2.80 37.87 -7.23
N ALA A 17 3.04 36.66 -7.75
CA ALA A 17 2.05 35.60 -7.72
C ALA A 17 1.69 35.31 -6.26
N ALA A 18 0.41 35.36 -5.93
CA ALA A 18 -0.06 35.03 -4.59
C ALA A 18 0.32 33.57 -4.26
N PRO A 19 0.78 33.28 -3.03
CA PRO A 19 1.09 31.92 -2.62
C PRO A 19 -0.18 31.08 -2.71
N VAL A 20 -0.17 30.05 -3.56
CA VAL A 20 -1.20 29.02 -3.56
C VAL A 20 -1.04 28.26 -2.24
N THR A 21 -1.92 28.50 -1.27
CA THR A 21 -2.00 27.69 -0.06
C THR A 21 -2.40 26.28 -0.47
N GLN A 22 -1.44 25.36 -0.48
CA GLN A 22 -1.74 23.93 -0.64
C GLN A 22 -2.58 23.46 0.54
N VAL A 23 -3.78 22.96 0.25
CA VAL A 23 -4.66 22.34 1.24
C VAL A 23 -3.96 21.08 1.75
N ASN A 24 -3.73 20.98 3.06
CA ASN A 24 -3.14 19.79 3.66
C ASN A 24 -4.11 18.61 3.48
N PRO A 25 -3.73 17.55 2.73
CA PRO A 25 -4.60 16.41 2.52
C PRO A 25 -4.65 15.46 3.73
N ASN A 26 -3.74 15.60 4.70
CA ASN A 26 -3.65 14.71 5.86
C ASN A 26 -4.46 15.27 7.03
N THR A 27 -5.48 14.54 7.49
CA THR A 27 -6.53 15.08 8.39
C THR A 27 -6.44 14.52 9.81
N THR A 28 -7.04 13.36 10.08
CA THR A 28 -7.05 12.72 11.41
C THR A 28 -5.71 12.07 11.67
N THR A 29 -5.14 12.23 12.86
CA THR A 29 -3.95 11.50 13.30
C THR A 29 -4.35 10.40 14.28
N HIS A 30 -3.77 9.22 14.11
CA HIS A 30 -3.89 8.07 15.00
C HIS A 30 -2.51 7.66 15.48
N THR A 31 -2.44 7.09 16.69
CA THR A 31 -1.22 6.48 17.20
C THR A 31 -1.53 5.08 17.68
N TYR A 32 -0.70 4.11 17.30
CA TYR A 32 -0.85 2.71 17.65
C TYR A 32 0.41 2.18 18.31
N GLU A 33 0.23 1.38 19.35
CA GLU A 33 1.22 0.40 19.79
C GLU A 33 0.93 -0.91 19.05
N PHE A 34 1.88 -1.36 18.22
CA PHE A 34 1.75 -2.57 17.43
C PHE A 34 2.80 -3.60 17.85
N THR A 35 2.34 -4.75 18.35
CA THR A 35 3.19 -5.83 18.85
C THR A 35 3.09 -7.05 17.95
N ASN A 36 4.23 -7.44 17.37
CA ASN A 36 4.38 -8.70 16.65
C ASN A 36 5.09 -9.71 17.53
N SER A 37 4.43 -10.80 17.89
CA SER A 37 5.02 -11.90 18.64
C SER A 37 5.19 -13.12 17.74
N TYR A 38 6.34 -13.77 17.82
CA TYR A 38 6.69 -14.97 17.08
C TYR A 38 7.15 -16.05 18.05
N ASP A 39 6.63 -17.26 17.88
CA ASP A 39 7.17 -18.53 18.35
C ASP A 39 7.13 -19.49 17.17
N LEU A 40 8.14 -19.41 16.29
CA LEU A 40 8.08 -20.05 14.99
C LEU A 40 7.94 -21.57 15.12
N VAL A 41 6.96 -22.11 14.41
CA VAL A 41 6.68 -23.55 14.41
C VAL A 41 7.53 -24.21 13.33
N VAL A 42 8.43 -25.11 13.75
CA VAL A 42 9.26 -25.89 12.82
C VAL A 42 8.46 -27.11 12.34
N PRO A 43 8.21 -27.26 11.02
CA PRO A 43 7.55 -28.44 10.49
C PRO A 43 8.31 -29.72 10.82
N LYS A 44 7.56 -30.81 11.06
CA LYS A 44 8.18 -32.10 11.39
C LYS A 44 9.11 -32.56 10.26
N GLY A 45 10.39 -32.76 10.59
CA GLY A 45 11.40 -33.23 9.64
C GLY A 45 12.22 -32.11 8.99
N ALA A 46 11.84 -30.84 9.16
CA ALA A 46 12.69 -29.72 8.79
C ALA A 46 13.94 -29.69 9.68
N GLN A 47 15.08 -29.33 9.09
CA GLN A 47 16.40 -29.28 9.73
C GLN A 47 17.13 -28.03 9.28
N GLY A 48 18.21 -27.66 9.97
CA GLY A 48 18.98 -26.45 9.68
C GLY A 48 18.52 -25.19 10.41
N GLU A 49 19.20 -24.08 10.13
CA GLU A 49 18.98 -22.79 10.79
C GLU A 49 17.60 -22.21 10.47
N THR A 50 17.00 -21.51 11.43
CA THR A 50 15.75 -20.78 11.20
C THR A 50 16.06 -19.32 10.93
N ASN A 51 15.61 -18.79 9.80
CA ASN A 51 15.74 -17.39 9.43
C ASN A 51 14.35 -16.74 9.35
N LEU A 52 14.23 -15.50 9.83
CA LEU A 52 13.00 -14.71 9.82
C LEU A 52 13.28 -13.30 9.30
N TRP A 53 12.46 -12.86 8.36
CA TRP A 53 12.41 -11.50 7.84
C TRP A 53 11.06 -10.90 8.20
N VAL A 54 11.06 -9.84 9.01
CA VAL A 54 9.86 -9.12 9.43
C VAL A 54 9.79 -7.79 8.69
N PRO A 55 8.73 -7.50 7.92
CA PRO A 55 8.55 -6.20 7.30
C PRO A 55 8.29 -5.13 8.36
N LEU A 56 8.99 -4.00 8.25
CA LEU A 56 8.79 -2.84 9.12
C LEU A 56 8.19 -1.66 8.34
N PRO A 57 7.40 -0.80 9.01
CA PRO A 57 6.86 0.41 8.38
C PRO A 57 7.94 1.35 7.81
N PHE A 58 7.67 1.89 6.62
CA PHE A 58 8.40 3.03 6.08
C PHE A 58 7.83 4.35 6.62
N ASN A 59 8.59 5.44 6.51
CA ASN A 59 8.15 6.77 6.92
C ASN A 59 7.72 7.60 5.71
N SER A 60 6.65 8.37 5.85
CA SER A 60 6.14 9.35 4.87
C SER A 60 5.43 10.49 5.58
N ASP A 61 4.79 11.38 4.82
CA ASP A 61 4.00 12.49 5.36
C ASP A 61 2.73 12.04 6.11
N TYR A 62 2.23 10.85 5.80
CA TYR A 62 1.00 10.28 6.38
C TYR A 62 1.24 9.10 7.34
N GLN A 63 2.48 8.65 7.55
CA GLN A 63 2.79 7.64 8.55
C GLN A 63 4.23 7.75 9.04
N THR A 64 4.48 7.42 10.31
CA THR A 64 5.81 7.43 10.90
C THR A 64 5.95 6.31 11.93
N LEU A 65 6.99 5.48 11.77
CA LEU A 65 7.47 4.58 12.81
C LEU A 65 8.25 5.40 13.85
N LYS A 66 7.63 5.66 15.00
CA LYS A 66 8.17 6.50 16.07
C LYS A 66 9.21 5.76 16.90
N SER A 67 8.99 4.47 17.15
CA SER A 67 9.95 3.59 17.81
C SER A 67 9.77 2.15 17.33
N VAL A 68 10.87 1.39 17.42
CA VAL A 68 10.89 -0.06 17.25
C VAL A 68 11.83 -0.64 18.29
N GLU A 69 11.31 -1.56 19.08
CA GLU A 69 12.04 -2.32 20.10
C GLU A 69 11.82 -3.80 19.82
N PHE A 70 12.84 -4.63 19.98
CA PHE A 70 12.68 -6.07 19.83
C PHE A 70 13.50 -6.85 20.85
N GLU A 71 12.93 -7.96 21.30
CA GLU A 71 13.50 -8.88 22.27
C GLU A 71 13.23 -10.33 21.85
N GLY A 72 14.05 -11.27 22.30
CA GLY A 72 13.90 -12.67 21.94
C GLY A 72 15.09 -13.53 22.33
N ASN A 73 15.07 -14.79 21.91
CA ASN A 73 16.18 -15.73 22.09
C ASN A 73 16.95 -15.99 20.78
N TYR A 74 16.91 -15.02 19.86
CA TYR A 74 17.65 -15.07 18.59
C TYR A 74 19.16 -15.09 18.83
N ARG A 75 19.89 -15.68 17.89
CA ARG A 75 21.36 -15.64 17.84
C ARG A 75 21.84 -14.30 17.29
N ASN A 76 21.24 -13.84 16.20
CA ASN A 76 21.48 -12.51 15.62
C ASN A 76 20.15 -11.86 15.26
N ALA A 77 20.08 -10.54 15.40
CA ALA A 77 19.00 -9.74 14.83
C ALA A 77 19.46 -8.33 14.49
N TYR A 78 19.01 -7.78 13.37
CA TYR A 78 19.33 -6.43 12.93
C TYR A 78 18.31 -5.90 11.92
N VAL A 79 18.20 -4.57 11.84
CA VAL A 79 17.39 -3.88 10.83
C VAL A 79 18.25 -3.57 9.61
N THR A 80 17.69 -3.80 8.42
CA THR A 80 18.34 -3.51 7.14
C THR A 80 17.35 -2.98 6.11
N GLU A 81 17.85 -2.18 5.19
CA GLU A 81 17.16 -1.70 3.99
C GLU A 81 17.94 -2.10 2.73
N ASN A 82 18.85 -3.07 2.85
CA ASN A 82 19.76 -3.48 1.78
C ASN A 82 19.06 -4.33 0.71
N ASN A 83 18.10 -3.74 0.00
CA ASN A 83 17.40 -4.33 -1.13
C ASN A 83 17.04 -3.24 -2.14
N GLN A 84 16.65 -3.65 -3.34
CA GLN A 84 16.36 -2.75 -4.46
C GLN A 84 15.32 -1.66 -4.14
N TYR A 85 14.39 -1.94 -3.22
CA TYR A 85 13.27 -1.06 -2.90
C TYR A 85 13.43 -0.31 -1.57
N GLY A 86 14.55 -0.51 -0.85
CA GLY A 86 14.71 0.03 0.51
C GLY A 86 13.66 -0.51 1.49
N ALA A 87 13.08 -1.69 1.24
CA ALA A 87 12.08 -2.29 2.11
C ALA A 87 12.71 -2.59 3.48
N LYS A 88 12.30 -1.83 4.50
CA LYS A 88 12.84 -1.96 5.85
C LYS A 88 12.47 -3.30 6.45
N THR A 89 13.49 -4.04 6.86
CA THR A 89 13.36 -5.42 7.30
C THR A 89 14.08 -5.61 8.61
N LEU A 90 13.42 -6.18 9.61
CA LEU A 90 14.09 -6.78 10.76
C LEU A 90 14.40 -8.24 10.41
N PHE A 91 15.68 -8.57 10.32
CA PHE A 91 16.13 -9.94 10.19
C PHE A 91 16.45 -10.51 11.58
N ALA A 92 16.08 -11.77 11.83
CA ALA A 92 16.49 -12.53 13.01
C ALA A 92 16.75 -13.99 12.64
N ASN A 93 17.69 -14.65 13.33
CA ASN A 93 17.92 -16.08 13.13
C ASN A 93 18.22 -16.87 14.40
N TRP A 94 18.05 -18.19 14.31
CA TRP A 94 18.27 -19.17 15.37
C TRP A 94 19.07 -20.36 14.85
N ASP A 95 19.90 -20.93 15.72
CA ASP A 95 20.56 -22.20 15.46
C ASP A 95 19.54 -23.33 15.22
N GLU A 96 19.94 -24.33 14.43
CA GLU A 96 19.17 -25.53 14.16
C GLU A 96 18.64 -26.22 15.43
N LYS A 97 19.44 -26.21 16.49
CA LYS A 97 19.15 -26.88 17.77
C LYS A 97 18.39 -26.00 18.77
N ALA A 98 17.92 -24.82 18.38
CA ALA A 98 17.14 -23.98 19.29
C ALA A 98 15.89 -24.73 19.77
N ASP A 99 15.56 -24.63 21.06
CA ASP A 99 14.32 -25.23 21.59
C ASP A 99 13.09 -24.44 21.15
N LYS A 100 13.24 -23.11 21.06
CA LYS A 100 12.19 -22.14 20.70
C LYS A 100 12.76 -21.05 19.79
N ARG A 101 11.90 -20.45 18.96
CA ARG A 101 12.27 -19.31 18.08
C ARG A 101 11.41 -18.11 18.42
N LEU A 102 11.76 -17.46 19.53
CA LEU A 102 11.01 -16.36 20.11
C LEU A 102 11.54 -15.02 19.63
N LEU A 103 10.66 -14.21 19.04
CA LEU A 103 10.90 -12.81 18.75
C LEU A 103 9.64 -12.02 19.11
N LYS A 104 9.80 -10.93 19.84
CA LYS A 104 8.75 -9.93 20.04
C LYS A 104 9.25 -8.60 19.51
N VAL A 105 8.46 -7.97 18.64
CA VAL A 105 8.73 -6.65 18.07
C VAL A 105 7.62 -5.72 18.52
N LYS A 106 7.99 -4.66 19.23
CA LYS A 106 7.07 -3.61 19.68
C LYS A 106 7.34 -2.35 18.90
N MET A 107 6.30 -1.80 18.27
CA MET A 107 6.37 -0.60 17.46
C MET A 107 5.39 0.45 17.97
N VAL A 108 5.81 1.72 17.96
CA VAL A 108 4.88 2.85 18.09
C VAL A 108 4.77 3.52 16.72
N ILE A 109 3.56 3.61 16.20
CA ILE A 109 3.28 4.03 14.83
C ILE A 109 2.27 5.17 14.87
N GLU A 110 2.62 6.30 14.26
CA GLU A 110 1.69 7.39 13.98
C GLU A 110 1.20 7.26 12.53
N THR A 111 -0.11 7.34 12.30
CA THR A 111 -0.70 7.34 10.95
C THR A 111 -1.66 8.50 10.80
N LYS A 112 -1.89 8.95 9.56
CA LYS A 112 -2.80 10.06 9.25
C LYS A 112 -3.71 9.69 8.09
N ASP A 113 -4.99 9.97 8.26
CA ASP A 113 -5.96 9.86 7.18
C ASP A 113 -5.48 10.70 5.99
N ARG A 114 -5.46 10.10 4.79
CA ARG A 114 -5.10 10.79 3.55
C ARG A 114 -6.36 11.11 2.78
N GLU A 115 -6.73 12.37 2.68
CA GLU A 115 -8.05 12.77 2.19
C GLU A 115 -8.04 13.91 1.16
N PRO A 116 -7.24 13.83 0.09
CA PRO A 116 -7.16 14.91 -0.89
C PRO A 116 -8.46 15.17 -1.68
N MET A 117 -9.32 14.16 -1.86
CA MET A 117 -10.64 14.38 -2.48
C MET A 117 -11.64 15.03 -1.52
N VAL A 118 -11.67 14.61 -0.25
CA VAL A 118 -12.58 15.18 0.75
C VAL A 118 -12.19 16.61 1.14
N THR A 119 -10.90 16.90 1.26
CA THR A 119 -10.41 18.25 1.58
C THR A 119 -10.50 19.21 0.39
N GLY A 120 -10.75 18.70 -0.81
CA GLY A 120 -10.80 19.49 -2.05
C GLY A 120 -9.42 19.86 -2.61
N ALA A 121 -8.34 19.24 -2.12
CA ALA A 121 -6.97 19.46 -2.62
C ALA A 121 -6.83 19.14 -4.12
N LEU A 122 -7.69 18.27 -4.66
CA LEU A 122 -7.72 17.90 -6.08
C LEU A 122 -8.81 18.61 -6.91
N LYS A 123 -9.60 19.50 -6.31
CA LYS A 123 -10.78 20.13 -6.96
C LYS A 123 -10.41 20.86 -8.25
N ASP A 124 -9.29 21.59 -8.24
CA ASP A 124 -8.82 22.41 -9.35
C ASP A 124 -7.62 21.78 -10.07
N TYR A 125 -7.43 20.45 -9.92
CA TYR A 125 -6.33 19.74 -10.56
C TYR A 125 -6.36 19.91 -12.08
N LYS A 126 -5.22 20.33 -12.63
CA LYS A 126 -4.99 20.42 -14.07
C LYS A 126 -3.72 19.67 -14.41
N VAL A 127 -3.77 18.92 -15.52
CA VAL A 127 -2.58 18.25 -16.05
C VAL A 127 -1.57 19.33 -16.48
N PRO A 128 -0.31 19.30 -16.00
CA PRO A 128 0.71 20.22 -16.44
C PRO A 128 0.95 20.13 -17.95
N GLU A 129 1.30 21.25 -18.60
CA GLU A 129 1.62 21.27 -20.04
C GLU A 129 2.79 20.34 -20.39
N LYS A 130 3.74 20.20 -19.46
CA LYS A 130 4.87 19.29 -19.56
C LYS A 130 4.93 18.41 -18.31
N ILE A 131 4.96 17.10 -18.52
CA ILE A 131 5.09 16.11 -17.45
C ILE A 131 6.53 15.62 -17.43
N GLU A 132 7.24 15.90 -16.34
CA GLU A 132 8.53 15.32 -16.04
C GLU A 132 8.46 14.67 -14.65
N TYR A 133 8.60 13.34 -14.60
CA TYR A 133 8.61 12.60 -13.34
C TYR A 133 10.02 12.56 -12.77
N SER A 134 10.12 12.75 -11.45
CA SER A 134 11.37 12.58 -10.72
C SER A 134 11.89 11.14 -10.79
N VAL A 135 13.19 10.96 -10.54
CA VAL A 135 13.87 9.66 -10.65
C VAL A 135 13.28 8.58 -9.76
N ASP A 136 12.69 8.97 -8.62
CA ASP A 136 12.00 8.08 -7.68
C ASP A 136 10.59 7.69 -8.16
N VAL A 137 9.97 8.46 -9.04
CA VAL A 137 8.62 8.18 -9.58
C VAL A 137 8.66 7.38 -10.89
N GLN A 138 9.68 7.61 -11.73
CA GLN A 138 9.81 6.95 -13.04
C GLN A 138 9.75 5.41 -13.02
N PRO A 139 10.30 4.69 -12.01
CA PRO A 139 10.18 3.24 -11.94
C PRO A 139 8.73 2.76 -11.93
N TYR A 140 7.80 3.54 -11.38
CA TYR A 140 6.39 3.18 -11.27
C TYR A 140 5.59 3.40 -12.55
N LEU A 141 6.25 3.72 -13.67
CA LEU A 141 5.69 3.62 -15.02
C LEU A 141 6.01 2.28 -15.68
N LYS A 142 7.04 1.57 -15.20
CA LYS A 142 7.60 0.41 -15.88
C LYS A 142 6.84 -0.87 -15.52
N ALA A 143 6.90 -1.83 -16.44
CA ALA A 143 6.41 -3.18 -16.21
C ALA A 143 7.29 -3.92 -15.18
N THR A 144 6.72 -4.92 -14.50
CA THR A 144 7.45 -5.93 -13.72
C THR A 144 7.02 -7.33 -14.16
N SER A 145 7.42 -8.37 -13.42
CA SER A 145 7.01 -9.74 -13.72
C SER A 145 5.51 -9.92 -13.54
N HIS A 146 4.95 -9.46 -12.41
CA HIS A 146 3.51 -9.56 -12.13
C HIS A 146 2.69 -8.39 -12.68
N ILE A 147 3.32 -7.23 -12.95
CA ILE A 147 2.65 -6.03 -13.47
C ILE A 147 3.09 -5.79 -14.92
N LYS A 148 2.46 -6.51 -15.86
CA LYS A 148 2.58 -6.21 -17.30
C LYS A 148 1.80 -4.93 -17.64
N ILE A 149 2.20 -4.24 -18.71
CA ILE A 149 1.58 -2.96 -19.14
C ILE A 149 1.29 -2.91 -20.64
N ASP A 150 1.59 -3.99 -21.34
CA ASP A 150 1.43 -4.22 -22.78
C ASP A 150 0.37 -5.31 -23.02
N GLY A 151 0.24 -5.77 -24.27
CA GLY A 151 -0.70 -6.83 -24.66
C GLY A 151 -2.12 -6.61 -24.14
N ILE A 152 -2.70 -7.64 -23.53
CA ILE A 152 -4.06 -7.61 -22.99
C ILE A 152 -4.26 -6.49 -21.95
N VAL A 153 -3.23 -6.17 -21.15
CA VAL A 153 -3.33 -5.09 -20.16
C VAL A 153 -3.53 -3.75 -20.85
N LYS A 154 -2.75 -3.49 -21.91
CA LYS A 154 -2.86 -2.25 -22.68
C LYS A 154 -4.19 -2.16 -23.42
N GLU A 155 -4.69 -3.26 -23.97
CA GLU A 155 -6.00 -3.31 -24.63
C GLU A 155 -7.14 -2.95 -23.67
N TYR A 156 -7.14 -3.52 -22.46
CA TYR A 156 -8.11 -3.16 -21.43
C TYR A 156 -7.96 -1.70 -21.01
N ALA A 157 -6.73 -1.23 -20.77
CA ALA A 157 -6.46 0.15 -20.39
C ALA A 157 -7.01 1.14 -21.44
N ASP A 158 -6.68 0.93 -22.72
CA ASP A 158 -7.15 1.78 -23.82
C ASP A 158 -8.66 1.77 -23.99
N LYS A 159 -9.29 0.59 -23.82
CA LYS A 159 -10.76 0.48 -23.85
C LYS A 159 -11.41 1.22 -22.70
N ILE A 160 -10.85 1.17 -21.50
CA ILE A 160 -11.40 1.79 -20.29
C ILE A 160 -11.25 3.31 -20.35
N VAL A 161 -10.06 3.82 -20.69
CA VAL A 161 -9.77 5.27 -20.65
C VAL A 161 -10.12 6.01 -21.94
N GLY A 162 -10.19 5.29 -23.07
CA GLY A 162 -10.48 5.86 -24.38
C GLY A 162 -9.56 7.05 -24.72
N ASN A 163 -10.16 8.18 -25.09
CA ASN A 163 -9.43 9.39 -25.47
C ASN A 163 -9.19 10.37 -24.30
N GLU A 164 -9.53 10.00 -23.06
CA GLU A 164 -9.34 10.87 -21.89
C GLU A 164 -7.86 11.28 -21.75
N LYS A 165 -7.63 12.54 -21.40
CA LYS A 165 -6.29 13.13 -21.23
C LYS A 165 -6.01 13.53 -19.79
N ASN A 166 -7.06 13.80 -19.01
CA ASN A 166 -6.94 14.12 -17.60
C ASN A 166 -6.53 12.87 -16.81
N LEU A 167 -5.35 12.92 -16.19
CA LEU A 167 -4.78 11.78 -15.45
C LEU A 167 -5.65 11.33 -14.27
N LEU A 168 -6.26 12.27 -13.54
CA LEU A 168 -7.18 11.96 -12.45
C LEU A 168 -8.43 11.26 -12.99
N LYS A 169 -8.99 11.75 -14.10
CA LYS A 169 -10.18 11.13 -14.69
C LYS A 169 -9.91 9.74 -15.26
N LYS A 170 -8.74 9.52 -15.87
CA LYS A 170 -8.29 8.17 -16.29
C LYS A 170 -8.24 7.20 -15.11
N ALA A 171 -7.62 7.61 -14.00
CA ALA A 171 -7.53 6.79 -12.80
C ALA A 171 -8.92 6.49 -12.22
N GLU A 172 -9.83 7.48 -12.23
CA GLU A 172 -11.22 7.29 -11.80
C GLU A 172 -11.95 6.26 -12.68
N LEU A 173 -11.83 6.34 -14.01
CA LEU A 173 -12.43 5.37 -14.94
C LEU A 173 -11.91 3.94 -14.70
N ILE A 174 -10.62 3.79 -14.40
CA ILE A 174 -10.01 2.50 -14.05
C ILE A 174 -10.57 1.98 -12.73
N HIS A 175 -10.64 2.82 -11.70
CA HIS A 175 -11.24 2.45 -10.42
C HIS A 175 -12.71 2.03 -10.57
N GLU A 176 -13.52 2.83 -11.28
CA GLU A 176 -14.92 2.53 -11.58
C GLU A 176 -15.07 1.22 -12.35
N TRP A 177 -14.22 0.97 -13.36
CA TRP A 177 -14.23 -0.29 -14.08
C TRP A 177 -13.96 -1.48 -13.15
N ILE A 178 -12.97 -1.39 -12.27
CA ILE A 178 -12.67 -2.44 -11.29
C ILE A 178 -13.86 -2.65 -10.35
N VAL A 179 -14.43 -1.59 -9.78
CA VAL A 179 -15.60 -1.66 -8.89
C VAL A 179 -16.79 -2.35 -9.56
N ASN A 180 -16.99 -2.10 -10.85
CA ASN A 180 -18.08 -2.66 -11.64
C ASN A 180 -17.87 -4.11 -12.07
N ASN A 181 -16.63 -4.55 -12.29
CA ASN A 181 -16.35 -5.80 -12.97
C ASN A 181 -15.63 -6.84 -12.10
N MET A 182 -14.92 -6.43 -11.05
CA MET A 182 -14.18 -7.34 -10.19
C MET A 182 -14.94 -7.72 -8.91
N GLU A 183 -14.69 -8.92 -8.40
CA GLU A 183 -15.26 -9.42 -7.15
C GLU A 183 -14.19 -9.96 -6.20
N ARG A 184 -14.50 -9.94 -4.89
CA ARG A 184 -13.65 -10.55 -3.87
C ARG A 184 -13.81 -12.08 -3.89
N ASP A 185 -12.70 -12.80 -3.88
CA ASP A 185 -12.65 -14.25 -3.68
C ASP A 185 -11.83 -14.59 -2.44
N ASN A 186 -12.47 -15.14 -1.41
CA ASN A 186 -11.80 -15.50 -0.16
C ASN A 186 -11.05 -16.84 -0.22
N SER A 187 -11.23 -17.64 -1.28
CA SER A 187 -10.53 -18.93 -1.48
C SER A 187 -9.09 -18.75 -1.94
N VAL A 188 -8.75 -17.59 -2.52
CA VAL A 188 -7.38 -17.24 -2.90
C VAL A 188 -6.47 -17.20 -1.67
N LEU A 189 -5.29 -17.80 -1.76
CA LEU A 189 -4.32 -17.85 -0.66
C LEU A 189 -3.74 -16.46 -0.36
N GLY A 190 -3.53 -16.15 0.92
CA GLY A 190 -2.95 -14.87 1.34
C GLY A 190 -3.76 -13.66 0.85
N CYS A 191 -3.07 -12.72 0.20
CA CYS A 191 -3.65 -11.53 -0.44
C CYS A 191 -3.80 -11.65 -1.98
N GLY A 192 -3.46 -12.81 -2.57
CA GLY A 192 -3.33 -12.98 -4.02
C GLY A 192 -1.89 -12.83 -4.52
N ASP A 193 -1.62 -13.33 -5.73
CA ASP A 193 -0.31 -13.18 -6.38
C ASP A 193 -0.22 -11.89 -7.22
N GLY A 194 -1.36 -11.30 -7.60
CA GLY A 194 -1.37 -10.08 -8.41
C GLY A 194 -0.82 -10.28 -9.82
N ASP A 195 -0.93 -11.48 -10.40
CA ASP A 195 -0.62 -11.71 -11.82
C ASP A 195 -1.72 -11.12 -12.71
N VAL A 196 -1.50 -9.88 -13.15
CA VAL A 196 -2.52 -9.11 -13.89
C VAL A 196 -2.77 -9.68 -15.29
N GLU A 197 -1.72 -10.13 -15.97
CA GLU A 197 -1.85 -10.69 -17.31
C GLU A 197 -2.75 -11.94 -17.27
N LYS A 198 -2.54 -12.81 -16.28
CA LYS A 198 -3.39 -13.99 -16.06
C LYS A 198 -4.83 -13.61 -15.73
N ILE A 199 -5.06 -12.66 -14.82
CA ILE A 199 -6.42 -12.22 -14.42
C ILE A 199 -7.20 -11.71 -15.65
N LEU A 200 -6.59 -10.84 -16.45
CA LEU A 200 -7.26 -10.26 -17.62
C LEU A 200 -7.41 -11.26 -18.78
N THR A 201 -6.42 -12.12 -19.01
CA THR A 201 -6.47 -13.14 -20.08
C THR A 201 -7.52 -14.20 -19.80
N THR A 202 -7.63 -14.68 -18.56
CA THR A 202 -8.61 -15.71 -18.19
C THR A 202 -10.02 -15.15 -18.07
N GLY A 203 -10.16 -13.83 -17.88
CA GLY A 203 -11.43 -13.19 -17.59
C GLY A 203 -12.00 -13.55 -16.21
N VAL A 204 -11.24 -14.26 -15.37
CA VAL A 204 -11.61 -14.54 -13.97
C VAL A 204 -11.29 -13.28 -13.17
N LEU A 205 -12.18 -12.30 -13.26
CA LEU A 205 -12.07 -10.99 -12.62
C LEU A 205 -12.37 -11.07 -11.12
N LYS A 206 -11.70 -11.99 -10.42
CA LYS A 206 -11.90 -12.25 -8.99
C LYS A 206 -10.57 -12.42 -8.29
N GLY A 207 -10.50 -12.01 -7.04
CA GLY A 207 -9.30 -12.19 -6.24
C GLY A 207 -9.36 -11.49 -4.89
N LYS A 208 -8.19 -11.29 -4.30
CA LYS A 208 -8.02 -10.55 -3.05
C LYS A 208 -7.38 -9.18 -3.31
N CYS A 209 -6.85 -8.55 -2.26
CA CYS A 209 -6.44 -7.16 -2.33
C CYS A 209 -5.21 -6.93 -3.19
N THR A 210 -4.26 -7.86 -3.23
CA THR A 210 -3.14 -7.78 -4.18
C THR A 210 -3.64 -7.95 -5.60
N ASP A 211 -4.48 -8.96 -5.89
CA ASP A 211 -5.04 -9.17 -7.24
C ASP A 211 -5.77 -7.93 -7.77
N ILE A 212 -6.71 -7.40 -6.99
CA ILE A 212 -7.57 -6.30 -7.43
C ILE A 212 -6.80 -4.97 -7.55
N ASN A 213 -5.95 -4.64 -6.57
CA ASN A 213 -5.20 -3.39 -6.62
C ASN A 213 -4.00 -3.47 -7.59
N SER A 214 -3.47 -4.66 -7.88
CA SER A 214 -2.51 -4.86 -8.97
C SER A 214 -3.13 -4.62 -10.34
N VAL A 215 -4.39 -5.02 -10.58
CA VAL A 215 -5.11 -4.65 -11.82
C VAL A 215 -5.22 -3.13 -11.96
N PHE A 216 -5.54 -2.41 -10.87
CA PHE A 216 -5.55 -0.94 -10.90
C PHE A 216 -4.18 -0.38 -11.32
N VAL A 217 -3.10 -0.85 -10.66
CA VAL A 217 -1.74 -0.37 -10.92
C VAL A 217 -1.32 -0.63 -12.36
N ALA A 218 -1.52 -1.85 -12.86
CA ALA A 218 -1.16 -2.22 -14.22
C ALA A 218 -1.90 -1.39 -15.28
N LEU A 219 -3.21 -1.23 -15.14
CA LEU A 219 -4.03 -0.43 -16.05
C LEU A 219 -3.65 1.06 -16.00
N ALA A 220 -3.33 1.58 -14.81
CA ALA A 220 -2.86 2.95 -14.64
C ALA A 220 -1.49 3.16 -15.33
N ARG A 221 -0.53 2.25 -15.13
CA ARG A 221 0.78 2.28 -15.79
C ARG A 221 0.66 2.18 -17.32
N ALA A 222 -0.16 1.24 -17.81
CA ALA A 222 -0.47 1.09 -19.23
C ALA A 222 -1.12 2.35 -19.82
N SER A 223 -1.80 3.15 -19.00
CA SER A 223 -2.41 4.44 -19.36
C SER A 223 -1.47 5.65 -19.22
N GLY A 224 -0.20 5.41 -18.88
CA GLY A 224 0.83 6.44 -18.71
C GLY A 224 0.81 7.15 -17.35
N ILE A 225 0.21 6.54 -16.33
CA ILE A 225 0.13 7.09 -14.96
C ILE A 225 1.05 6.27 -14.06
N PRO A 226 2.05 6.89 -13.39
CA PRO A 226 2.84 6.15 -12.42
C PRO A 226 1.95 5.64 -11.30
N ALA A 227 2.03 4.37 -10.96
CA ALA A 227 1.18 3.77 -9.94
C ALA A 227 1.91 2.66 -9.19
N ARG A 228 1.57 2.43 -7.92
CA ARG A 228 2.19 1.37 -7.11
C ARG A 228 1.24 0.81 -6.07
N GLU A 229 1.45 -0.45 -5.76
CA GLU A 229 0.90 -1.08 -4.57
C GLU A 229 1.68 -0.68 -3.32
N ILE A 230 1.00 -0.69 -2.19
CA ILE A 230 1.59 -0.60 -0.86
C ILE A 230 1.09 -1.80 -0.05
N PHE A 231 2.04 -2.62 0.39
CA PHE A 231 1.81 -3.78 1.23
C PHE A 231 1.92 -3.38 2.68
N GLY A 232 0.93 -3.77 3.48
CA GLY A 232 0.84 -3.35 4.87
C GLY A 232 -0.15 -4.18 5.67
N ILE A 233 -0.56 -3.63 6.81
CA ILE A 233 -1.46 -4.29 7.76
C ILE A 233 -2.43 -3.29 8.38
N ARG A 234 -3.65 -3.73 8.69
CA ARG A 234 -4.59 -3.01 9.55
C ARG A 234 -4.05 -2.90 10.97
N LEU A 235 -4.50 -1.86 11.68
CA LEU A 235 -4.10 -1.56 13.05
C LEU A 235 -5.31 -1.37 13.99
N GLY A 236 -6.53 -1.41 13.49
CA GLY A 236 -7.72 -1.14 14.29
C GLY A 236 -9.01 -1.05 13.49
N ASP A 237 -10.04 -0.51 14.13
CA ASP A 237 -11.29 -0.15 13.47
C ASP A 237 -11.14 1.08 12.56
N ALA A 238 -12.07 1.21 11.63
CA ALA A 238 -12.13 2.31 10.66
C ALA A 238 -13.39 3.15 10.94
N PRO A 239 -13.37 4.11 11.90
CA PRO A 239 -14.56 4.85 12.30
C PRO A 239 -15.40 5.44 11.15
N LYS A 240 -14.79 6.06 10.14
CA LYS A 240 -15.48 6.67 8.99
C LYS A 240 -16.16 5.61 8.12
N MET A 241 -15.50 4.47 7.91
CA MET A 241 -16.05 3.38 7.09
C MET A 241 -16.93 2.39 7.87
N SER A 242 -16.87 2.39 9.20
CA SER A 242 -17.56 1.43 10.09
C SER A 242 -19.08 1.43 9.93
N LYS A 243 -19.66 2.57 9.51
CA LYS A 243 -21.09 2.69 9.20
C LYS A 243 -21.52 1.85 7.99
N TYR A 244 -20.60 1.50 7.10
CA TYR A 244 -20.86 0.68 5.91
C TYR A 244 -20.59 -0.81 6.16
N SER A 245 -19.61 -1.13 7.00
CA SER A 245 -19.32 -2.49 7.45
C SER A 245 -18.50 -2.47 8.74
N LYS A 246 -18.90 -3.28 9.72
CA LYS A 246 -18.13 -3.45 10.98
C LYS A 246 -16.92 -4.37 10.85
N LYS A 247 -16.72 -5.03 9.70
CA LYS A 247 -15.73 -6.09 9.52
C LYS A 247 -14.85 -5.92 8.29
N ALA A 248 -15.36 -5.32 7.20
CA ALA A 248 -14.63 -5.24 5.94
C ALA A 248 -13.35 -4.40 6.05
N PHE A 249 -13.37 -3.34 6.87
CA PHE A 249 -12.34 -2.29 6.88
C PHE A 249 -11.35 -2.38 8.06
N GLY A 250 -11.46 -3.40 8.90
CA GLY A 250 -10.76 -3.49 10.18
C GLY A 250 -11.73 -3.37 11.36
N SER A 251 -11.33 -3.91 12.51
CA SER A 251 -12.16 -3.91 13.71
C SER A 251 -11.30 -3.96 14.96
N ALA A 252 -11.69 -3.22 15.99
CA ALA A 252 -11.09 -3.26 17.31
C ALA A 252 -12.17 -3.45 18.37
N LYS A 253 -11.77 -3.97 19.52
CA LYS A 253 -12.58 -4.01 20.74
C LYS A 253 -11.81 -3.27 21.83
N ASP A 254 -12.43 -2.25 22.41
CA ASP A 254 -11.82 -1.42 23.46
C ASP A 254 -10.45 -0.84 23.05
N GLY A 255 -10.32 -0.47 21.76
CA GLY A 255 -9.09 0.05 21.16
C GLY A 255 -8.02 -1.00 20.85
N VAL A 256 -8.30 -2.30 21.04
CA VAL A 256 -7.37 -3.41 20.77
C VAL A 256 -7.87 -4.25 19.61
N ALA A 257 -6.99 -4.53 18.65
CA ALA A 257 -7.26 -5.36 17.48
C ALA A 257 -6.28 -6.54 17.39
N ASN A 258 -6.80 -7.71 17.01
CA ASN A 258 -5.98 -8.84 16.58
C ASN A 258 -5.86 -8.78 15.06
N GLU A 259 -4.63 -8.63 14.59
CA GLU A 259 -4.31 -8.34 13.20
C GLU A 259 -3.68 -9.55 12.48
N ASN A 260 -3.89 -10.76 13.00
CA ASN A 260 -3.31 -11.98 12.42
C ASN A 260 -3.69 -12.20 10.95
N GLY A 261 -4.90 -11.75 10.56
CA GLY A 261 -5.40 -11.71 9.18
C GLY A 261 -5.61 -10.29 8.65
N GLY A 262 -4.95 -9.30 9.27
CA GLY A 262 -5.09 -7.88 8.97
C GLY A 262 -4.30 -7.41 7.76
N GLN A 263 -3.54 -8.29 7.09
CA GLN A 263 -2.72 -7.91 5.94
C GLN A 263 -3.60 -7.35 4.83
N HIS A 264 -3.10 -6.29 4.22
CA HIS A 264 -3.82 -5.60 3.17
C HIS A 264 -2.85 -4.96 2.18
N CYS A 265 -3.30 -4.88 0.94
CA CYS A 265 -2.60 -4.20 -0.14
C CYS A 265 -3.50 -3.06 -0.62
N ARG A 266 -3.02 -1.82 -0.56
CA ARG A 266 -3.68 -0.65 -1.17
C ARG A 266 -2.89 -0.19 -2.40
N ALA A 267 -3.44 0.71 -3.22
CA ALA A 267 -2.72 1.28 -4.36
C ALA A 267 -2.73 2.79 -4.34
N GLU A 268 -1.73 3.41 -4.96
CA GLU A 268 -1.74 4.85 -5.21
C GLU A 268 -1.23 5.14 -6.61
N PHE A 269 -1.64 6.28 -7.14
CA PHE A 269 -1.24 6.77 -8.46
C PHE A 269 -0.70 8.19 -8.34
N TYR A 270 0.25 8.53 -9.21
CA TYR A 270 0.93 9.82 -9.17
C TYR A 270 0.34 10.79 -10.19
N LEU A 271 -0.15 11.92 -9.70
CA LEU A 271 -0.60 13.03 -10.52
C LEU A 271 0.54 14.05 -10.65
N ALA A 272 1.02 14.26 -11.87
CA ALA A 272 2.01 15.30 -12.14
C ALA A 272 1.47 16.67 -11.69
N GLY A 273 2.29 17.42 -10.95
CA GLY A 273 1.91 18.71 -10.34
C GLY A 273 1.18 18.60 -9.00
N TYR A 274 0.87 17.39 -8.52
CA TYR A 274 0.24 17.17 -7.23
C TYR A 274 1.04 16.20 -6.35
N GLY A 275 1.24 14.95 -6.80
CA GLY A 275 1.86 13.89 -6.01
C GLY A 275 1.06 12.58 -6.01
N TRP A 276 1.33 11.73 -5.03
CA TRP A 276 0.66 10.44 -4.86
C TRP A 276 -0.78 10.61 -4.31
N VAL A 277 -1.73 9.99 -4.99
CA VAL A 277 -3.15 9.97 -4.64
C VAL A 277 -3.56 8.54 -4.26
N PRO A 278 -4.17 8.35 -3.08
CA PRO A 278 -4.57 7.02 -2.61
C PRO A 278 -5.77 6.46 -3.39
N VAL A 279 -5.83 5.14 -3.54
CA VAL A 279 -7.00 4.42 -4.04
C VAL A 279 -7.09 3.03 -3.41
N ASP A 280 -8.31 2.52 -3.21
CA ASP A 280 -8.49 1.13 -2.78
C ASP A 280 -9.77 0.51 -3.36
N SER A 281 -9.63 -0.10 -4.55
CA SER A 281 -10.73 -0.80 -5.21
C SER A 281 -11.03 -2.14 -4.54
N ALA A 282 -10.04 -2.76 -3.90
CA ALA A 282 -10.19 -4.07 -3.26
C ALA A 282 -11.11 -4.04 -2.04
N ASP A 283 -11.04 -2.98 -1.24
CA ASP A 283 -11.90 -2.82 -0.07
C ASP A 283 -13.38 -2.61 -0.44
N VAL A 284 -13.66 -2.01 -1.60
CA VAL A 284 -15.03 -1.95 -2.16
C VAL A 284 -15.55 -3.36 -2.42
N ALA A 285 -14.77 -4.20 -3.11
CA ALA A 285 -15.13 -5.58 -3.40
C ALA A 285 -15.25 -6.44 -2.12
N LYS A 286 -14.35 -6.22 -1.15
CA LYS A 286 -14.41 -6.88 0.16
C LYS A 286 -15.67 -6.50 0.93
N MET A 287 -16.04 -5.22 0.95
CA MET A 287 -17.26 -4.75 1.60
C MET A 287 -18.51 -5.34 0.94
N ARG A 288 -18.60 -5.31 -0.40
CA ARG A 288 -19.69 -5.93 -1.18
C ARG A 288 -19.88 -7.40 -0.80
N LEU A 289 -18.81 -8.19 -0.78
CA LEU A 289 -18.88 -9.60 -0.38
C LEU A 289 -19.30 -9.77 1.09
N THR A 290 -18.69 -9.00 1.99
CA THR A 290 -18.93 -9.10 3.45
C THR A 290 -20.37 -8.78 3.81
N GLU A 291 -20.92 -7.71 3.22
CA GLU A 291 -22.26 -7.20 3.52
C GLU A 291 -23.33 -7.73 2.54
N LYS A 292 -22.94 -8.58 1.58
CA LYS A 292 -23.80 -9.13 0.53
C LYS A 292 -24.50 -8.04 -0.30
N LYS A 293 -23.77 -6.98 -0.61
CA LYS A 293 -24.27 -5.83 -1.37
C LYS A 293 -23.94 -5.95 -2.86
N SER A 294 -24.89 -5.53 -3.71
CA SER A 294 -24.63 -5.40 -5.14
C SER A 294 -23.71 -4.23 -5.43
N VAL A 295 -23.23 -4.13 -6.67
CA VAL A 295 -22.43 -2.96 -7.05
C VAL A 295 -23.28 -1.68 -7.07
N GLN A 296 -24.56 -1.76 -7.42
CA GLN A 296 -25.47 -0.61 -7.46
C GLN A 296 -25.97 -0.13 -6.09
N ASP A 297 -25.68 -0.86 -5.01
CA ASP A 297 -26.07 -0.47 -3.66
C ASP A 297 -25.50 0.91 -3.28
N ALA A 298 -26.30 1.75 -2.62
CA ALA A 298 -25.92 3.12 -2.30
C ALA A 298 -24.68 3.18 -1.38
N ASP A 299 -24.52 2.23 -0.46
CA ASP A 299 -23.34 2.15 0.40
C ASP A 299 -22.12 1.69 -0.39
N THR A 300 -22.29 0.77 -1.34
CA THR A 300 -21.21 0.37 -2.25
C THR A 300 -20.71 1.57 -3.04
N GLN A 301 -21.61 2.35 -3.63
CA GLN A 301 -21.26 3.54 -4.40
C GLN A 301 -20.62 4.62 -3.52
N ALA A 302 -21.10 4.80 -2.29
CA ALA A 302 -20.51 5.75 -1.34
C ALA A 302 -19.08 5.34 -0.93
N VAL A 303 -18.85 4.05 -0.67
CA VAL A 303 -17.52 3.51 -0.35
C VAL A 303 -16.58 3.62 -1.54
N ALA A 304 -17.03 3.25 -2.76
CA ALA A 304 -16.23 3.40 -3.98
C ALA A 304 -15.79 4.86 -4.18
N LYS A 305 -16.74 5.81 -4.06
CA LYS A 305 -16.44 7.23 -4.16
C LYS A 305 -15.44 7.72 -3.10
N TYR A 306 -15.54 7.22 -1.86
CA TYR A 306 -14.60 7.60 -0.81
C TYR A 306 -13.21 7.01 -1.06
N LEU A 307 -13.13 5.72 -1.41
CA LEU A 307 -11.86 5.02 -1.60
C LEU A 307 -11.16 5.37 -2.92
N PHE A 308 -11.74 6.21 -3.77
CA PHE A 308 -11.03 6.92 -4.81
C PHE A 308 -10.51 8.26 -4.28
N GLY A 309 -9.21 8.34 -4.03
CA GLY A 309 -8.55 9.54 -3.55
C GLY A 309 -8.67 9.78 -2.05
N ASN A 310 -9.10 8.80 -1.24
CA ASN A 310 -8.98 8.88 0.21
C ASN A 310 -8.61 7.52 0.85
N TRP A 311 -7.89 7.58 1.97
CA TRP A 311 -7.58 6.46 2.85
C TRP A 311 -7.86 6.86 4.29
N GLU A 312 -8.74 6.11 4.95
CA GLU A 312 -8.77 6.07 6.41
C GLU A 312 -7.57 5.26 6.90
N ALA A 313 -6.83 5.81 7.86
CA ALA A 313 -5.48 5.39 8.24
C ALA A 313 -5.46 4.46 9.47
N ASN A 314 -6.47 3.59 9.59
CA ASN A 314 -6.46 2.46 10.52
C ASN A 314 -5.56 1.30 10.07
N TRP A 315 -4.47 1.63 9.38
CA TRP A 315 -3.54 0.71 8.75
C TRP A 315 -2.18 1.39 8.57
N VAL A 316 -1.14 0.61 8.33
CA VAL A 316 0.21 1.10 8.04
C VAL A 316 0.81 0.35 6.86
N GLY A 317 1.51 1.07 5.98
CA GLY A 317 2.28 0.48 4.88
C GLY A 317 3.69 0.08 5.33
N PHE A 318 4.16 -1.08 4.89
CA PHE A 318 5.52 -1.56 5.10
C PHE A 318 6.45 -1.21 3.94
N ASN A 319 6.02 -1.46 2.71
CA ASN A 319 6.81 -1.20 1.51
C ASN A 319 5.92 -1.23 0.24
N HIS A 320 6.52 -0.90 -0.89
CA HIS A 320 5.94 -0.99 -2.24
C HIS A 320 6.75 -1.98 -3.12
N ALA A 321 7.42 -2.94 -2.49
CA ALA A 321 8.38 -3.80 -3.17
C ALA A 321 7.65 -4.95 -3.89
N ARG A 322 8.07 -5.21 -5.12
CA ARG A 322 7.58 -6.31 -5.96
C ARG A 322 8.74 -7.01 -6.62
N ASP A 323 8.64 -8.32 -6.81
CA ASP A 323 9.58 -9.08 -7.65
C ASP A 323 11.05 -8.84 -7.26
N PHE A 324 11.37 -8.94 -5.97
CA PHE A 324 12.65 -8.47 -5.42
C PHE A 324 13.27 -9.46 -4.46
N ASP A 325 14.55 -9.26 -4.17
CA ASP A 325 15.29 -10.09 -3.22
C ASP A 325 15.39 -9.39 -1.86
N LEU A 326 15.14 -10.13 -0.78
CA LEU A 326 15.42 -9.70 0.59
C LEU A 326 16.92 -9.79 0.90
N TYR A 327 17.31 -9.14 1.99
CA TYR A 327 18.66 -9.26 2.56
C TYR A 327 18.59 -9.64 4.05
N PRO A 328 19.38 -10.64 4.50
CA PRO A 328 20.13 -11.62 3.72
C PRO A 328 19.27 -12.33 2.68
N ALA A 329 19.91 -12.88 1.65
CA ALA A 329 19.19 -13.54 0.56
C ALA A 329 18.46 -14.78 1.10
N PRO A 330 17.13 -14.88 0.93
CA PRO A 330 16.35 -16.06 1.27
C PRO A 330 16.50 -17.13 0.17
N GLU A 331 16.01 -18.34 0.45
CA GLU A 331 15.94 -19.41 -0.56
C GLU A 331 14.89 -19.08 -1.63
N LEU A 332 13.71 -18.59 -1.21
CA LEU A 332 12.67 -18.12 -2.13
C LEU A 332 13.05 -16.76 -2.72
N LYS A 333 13.50 -16.75 -3.98
CA LYS A 333 13.85 -15.52 -4.70
C LYS A 333 13.47 -15.58 -6.20
N PRO A 334 13.04 -14.46 -6.81
CA PRO A 334 12.61 -13.24 -6.13
C PRO A 334 11.32 -13.48 -5.33
N ILE A 335 11.13 -12.76 -4.24
CA ILE A 335 9.82 -12.73 -3.56
C ILE A 335 8.87 -11.80 -4.31
N ASN A 336 7.60 -12.22 -4.44
CA ASN A 336 6.59 -11.45 -5.14
C ASN A 336 6.28 -10.13 -4.42
N ASN A 337 6.05 -10.17 -3.11
CA ASN A 337 5.80 -9.01 -2.27
C ASN A 337 6.19 -9.31 -0.81
N PHE A 338 6.27 -8.27 0.03
CA PHE A 338 6.69 -8.40 1.42
C PHE A 338 5.70 -7.72 2.39
N GLY A 339 4.44 -8.15 2.33
CA GLY A 339 3.39 -7.74 3.29
C GLY A 339 3.24 -8.66 4.50
N TYR A 340 3.73 -9.89 4.40
CA TYR A 340 3.75 -10.89 5.46
C TYR A 340 5.18 -11.08 5.98
N PRO A 341 5.39 -11.51 7.23
CA PRO A 341 6.70 -12.02 7.64
C PRO A 341 7.07 -13.22 6.75
N TYR A 342 8.34 -13.38 6.42
CA TYR A 342 8.85 -14.55 5.71
C TYR A 342 9.81 -15.30 6.60
N ALA A 343 9.73 -16.62 6.63
CA ALA A 343 10.68 -17.44 7.37
C ALA A 343 10.97 -18.73 6.61
N GLU A 344 12.15 -19.27 6.88
CA GLU A 344 12.59 -20.56 6.36
C GLU A 344 13.34 -21.34 7.45
N VAL A 345 13.30 -22.67 7.37
CA VAL A 345 14.09 -23.58 8.21
C VAL A 345 14.96 -24.42 7.29
N GLY A 346 16.28 -24.22 7.34
CA GLY A 346 17.22 -24.87 6.42
C GLY A 346 16.98 -24.56 4.94
N GLY A 347 16.33 -23.43 4.64
CA GLY A 347 15.91 -23.04 3.29
C GLY A 347 14.47 -23.42 2.94
N ASP A 348 13.80 -24.28 3.72
CA ASP A 348 12.39 -24.63 3.48
C ASP A 348 11.45 -23.52 3.99
N PRO A 349 10.65 -22.86 3.12
CA PRO A 349 9.77 -21.77 3.52
C PRO A 349 8.64 -22.22 4.48
N LEU A 350 8.32 -21.38 5.46
CA LEU A 350 7.14 -21.53 6.31
C LEU A 350 5.89 -20.90 5.69
N ASN A 351 4.71 -21.39 6.06
CA ASN A 351 3.43 -20.85 5.57
C ASN A 351 3.06 -19.54 6.29
N SER A 352 3.52 -18.41 5.73
CA SER A 352 3.23 -17.08 6.27
C SER A 352 1.77 -16.65 6.24
N PHE A 353 0.90 -17.39 5.56
CA PHE A 353 -0.52 -17.03 5.41
C PHE A 353 -1.41 -17.61 6.49
N ASP A 354 -0.89 -18.52 7.32
CA ASP A 354 -1.57 -19.07 8.48
C ASP A 354 -0.79 -18.72 9.75
N ALA A 355 -1.36 -17.83 10.56
CA ALA A 355 -0.73 -17.35 11.79
C ALA A 355 -0.39 -18.48 12.79
N LYS A 356 -1.22 -19.52 12.84
CA LYS A 356 -1.03 -20.63 13.78
C LYS A 356 0.06 -21.59 13.26
N GLU A 357 0.05 -21.91 11.97
CA GLU A 357 1.09 -22.76 11.37
C GLU A 357 2.44 -22.06 11.32
N PHE A 358 2.49 -20.74 11.12
CA PHE A 358 3.73 -19.97 11.18
C PHE A 358 4.22 -19.78 12.62
N GLY A 359 3.29 -19.58 13.55
CA GLY A 359 3.58 -19.25 14.94
C GLY A 359 3.76 -17.75 15.18
N TYR A 360 2.84 -16.92 14.67
CA TYR A 360 2.81 -15.48 14.97
C TYR A 360 1.49 -15.01 15.61
N GLU A 361 1.57 -13.93 16.38
CA GLU A 361 0.43 -13.15 16.87
C GLU A 361 0.73 -11.66 16.72
N PHE A 362 -0.20 -10.94 16.09
CA PHE A 362 -0.14 -9.50 15.85
C PHE A 362 -1.26 -8.81 16.61
N ILE A 363 -0.88 -7.99 17.58
CA ILE A 363 -1.83 -7.22 18.39
C ILE A 363 -1.52 -5.74 18.21
N SER A 364 -2.53 -4.98 17.80
CA SER A 364 -2.48 -3.52 17.75
C SER A 364 -3.36 -2.93 18.84
N LYS A 365 -2.91 -1.83 19.43
CA LYS A 365 -3.67 -1.03 20.38
C LYS A 365 -3.58 0.44 20.01
N GLU A 366 -4.72 1.08 19.76
CA GLU A 366 -4.77 2.53 19.61
C GLU A 366 -4.46 3.18 20.96
N ILE A 367 -3.54 4.16 20.94
CA ILE A 367 -3.10 4.92 22.11
C ILE A 367 -3.38 6.41 21.88
N LYS A 368 -3.79 7.09 22.95
CA LYS A 368 -4.19 8.50 22.93
C LYS A 368 -3.07 9.42 23.40
#